data_AF-A0A6C2C3Y8-F1
#
_entry.id   AF-A0A6C2C3Y8-F1
#
_cell.length_a   1.000
_cell.length_b   1.000
_cell.length_c   1.000
_cell.angle_alpha   90.00
_cell.angle_beta   90.00
_cell.angle_gamma   90.00
#
_symmetry.space_group_name_H-M   'P 1'
#
loop_
_entity.id
_entity.type
_entity.pdbx_description
1 polymer ?
#
loop_
_entity_poly.entity_id
_entity_poly.type
_entity_poly.pdbx_seq_one_letter_code
_entity_poly.pdbx_strand_id
1 'polypeptide(L)'
;MAMFKKKFNDIEDQAPDMANMMNQVAQDGSFDLGSIPMIDSSNDSINETIAEQLNRVLSQNSLLITQIDQLQALNGDLFNQINEWQNYRTEAASYINEINDKHQAETTELKQAHQEALDVVNNDWSQKFDVKAQEVEERYAAVEVRISDAAQAQLQEKTELENIIAELRDNRADLENQVKNYDLQVNDLQNKLGQSDVVAQQSAAEKQQASEQFNQVWAQLSDATERLQLANDKIEALTAENQKWSQEINTMKEDSITEFQQTQKKTDSIISGLTDQVAHAHQQMQVIENKYSVAVQRAVGLEANVQSLQEQNNLLVKQIRSMDGREFTSVRSGVPSFNTDFPGKTEAEAADNAGMTAEETNPVETAE
;
A
#
# COMPACT_ATOMS: atom_id res chain seq x y z
N MET A 1 -19.30 -72.75 -114.04
CA MET A 1 -19.90 -71.99 -115.15
C MET A 1 -19.21 -72.22 -116.51
N ALA A 2 -17.88 -72.15 -116.63
CA ALA A 2 -17.19 -72.25 -117.93
C ALA A 2 -17.27 -73.64 -118.62
N MET A 3 -17.29 -74.74 -117.86
CA MET A 3 -17.50 -76.09 -118.42
C MET A 3 -18.93 -76.32 -118.97
N PHE A 4 -19.91 -75.55 -118.46
CA PHE A 4 -21.32 -75.67 -118.82
C PHE A 4 -21.62 -75.16 -120.23
N LYS A 5 -21.00 -74.03 -120.61
CA LYS A 5 -21.16 -73.45 -121.95
C LYS A 5 -20.52 -74.30 -123.04
N LYS A 6 -19.39 -74.94 -122.75
CA LYS A 6 -18.68 -75.76 -123.74
C LYS A 6 -19.47 -77.02 -124.10
N LYS A 7 -20.01 -77.72 -123.11
CA LYS A 7 -20.80 -78.95 -123.33
C LYS A 7 -22.17 -78.69 -123.99
N PHE A 8 -22.77 -77.51 -123.82
CA PHE A 8 -24.04 -77.19 -124.50
C PHE A 8 -23.86 -76.98 -126.01
N ASN A 9 -22.75 -76.37 -126.43
CA ASN A 9 -22.43 -76.21 -127.86
C ASN A 9 -22.09 -77.56 -128.52
N ASP A 10 -21.43 -78.47 -127.79
CA ASP A 10 -21.12 -79.81 -128.30
C ASP A 10 -22.38 -80.67 -128.56
N ILE A 11 -23.54 -80.36 -127.94
CA ILE A 11 -24.82 -81.04 -128.17
C ILE A 11 -25.49 -80.58 -129.49
N GLU A 12 -25.30 -79.32 -129.87
CA GLU A 12 -25.84 -78.79 -131.13
C GLU A 12 -25.04 -79.31 -132.34
N ASP A 13 -23.73 -79.53 -132.17
CA ASP A 13 -22.83 -80.09 -133.19
C ASP A 13 -22.85 -81.64 -133.29
N GLN A 14 -23.42 -82.34 -132.29
CA GLN A 14 -23.50 -83.81 -132.26
C GLN A 14 -24.90 -84.36 -132.58
N ALA A 15 -25.87 -83.53 -132.95
CA ALA A 15 -27.05 -84.02 -133.65
C ALA A 15 -26.63 -84.45 -135.06
N PRO A 16 -26.48 -85.75 -135.39
CA PRO A 16 -26.27 -86.15 -136.77
C PRO A 16 -27.44 -85.58 -137.59
N ASP A 17 -27.10 -85.05 -138.75
CA ASP A 17 -27.91 -84.28 -139.70
C ASP A 17 -29.24 -84.98 -140.08
N MET A 18 -30.16 -85.07 -139.11
CA MET A 18 -31.47 -85.72 -139.21
C MET A 18 -32.32 -85.02 -140.27
N ALA A 19 -32.06 -83.74 -140.52
CA ALA A 19 -32.64 -82.97 -141.62
C ALA A 19 -32.24 -83.54 -142.98
N ASN A 20 -30.95 -83.88 -143.18
CA ASN A 20 -30.48 -84.51 -144.43
C ASN A 20 -30.98 -85.94 -144.60
N MET A 21 -31.13 -86.72 -143.52
CA MET A 21 -31.74 -88.06 -143.58
C MET A 21 -33.25 -88.02 -143.87
N MET A 22 -34.01 -87.07 -143.31
CA MET A 22 -35.44 -86.90 -143.66
C MET A 22 -35.65 -86.48 -145.12
N ASN A 23 -34.74 -85.68 -145.67
CA ASN A 23 -34.84 -85.20 -147.06
C ASN A 23 -34.61 -86.34 -148.08
N GLN A 24 -33.73 -87.30 -147.76
CA GLN A 24 -33.57 -88.53 -148.54
C GLN A 24 -34.80 -89.45 -148.46
N VAL A 25 -35.46 -89.57 -147.31
CA VAL A 25 -36.73 -90.33 -147.17
C VAL A 25 -37.88 -89.68 -147.94
N ALA A 26 -37.95 -88.36 -147.96
CA ALA A 26 -38.98 -87.63 -148.70
C ALA A 26 -38.77 -87.70 -150.22
N GLN A 27 -37.51 -87.75 -150.70
CA GLN A 27 -37.20 -87.93 -152.12
C GLN A 27 -37.43 -89.38 -152.59
N ASP A 28 -37.13 -90.40 -151.78
CA ASP A 28 -37.43 -91.81 -152.12
C ASP A 28 -38.88 -92.22 -151.82
N GLY A 29 -39.64 -91.38 -151.10
CA GLY A 29 -41.05 -91.58 -150.75
C GLY A 29 -42.07 -91.08 -151.78
N SER A 30 -41.63 -90.51 -152.91
CA SER A 30 -42.52 -90.08 -154.00
C SER A 30 -42.99 -91.28 -154.83
N PHE A 31 -44.23 -91.71 -154.55
CA PHE A 31 -44.88 -92.90 -155.10
C PHE A 31 -45.74 -92.53 -156.32
N ASP A 32 -45.17 -92.55 -157.53
CA ASP A 32 -45.93 -92.45 -158.78
C ASP A 32 -46.38 -93.85 -159.26
N LEU A 33 -47.60 -94.23 -158.90
CA LEU A 33 -48.25 -95.48 -159.36
C LEU A 33 -48.63 -95.46 -160.85
N GLY A 34 -48.51 -94.32 -161.54
CA GLY A 34 -48.90 -94.15 -162.94
C GLY A 34 -47.89 -94.67 -163.96
N SER A 35 -46.67 -95.01 -163.52
CA SER A 35 -45.54 -95.31 -164.39
C SER A 35 -45.08 -96.78 -164.33
N ILE A 36 -45.96 -97.70 -163.90
CA ILE A 36 -45.73 -99.15 -164.05
C ILE A 36 -45.77 -99.47 -165.56
N PRO A 37 -44.65 -99.90 -166.18
CA PRO A 37 -44.65 -100.25 -167.60
C PRO A 37 -45.65 -101.37 -167.85
N MET A 38 -46.48 -101.25 -168.88
CA MET A 38 -47.28 -102.37 -169.41
C MET A 38 -46.33 -103.54 -169.69
N ILE A 39 -46.36 -104.57 -168.84
CA ILE A 39 -45.47 -105.71 -168.89
C ILE A 39 -45.80 -106.54 -170.13
N ASP A 40 -44.88 -106.51 -171.09
CA ASP A 40 -44.79 -107.46 -172.19
C ASP A 40 -44.53 -108.85 -171.59
N SER A 41 -45.36 -109.83 -171.95
CA SER A 41 -45.56 -111.09 -171.20
C SER A 41 -44.38 -112.06 -171.33
N SER A 42 -43.24 -111.71 -170.74
CA SER A 42 -42.06 -112.56 -170.56
C SER A 42 -41.71 -112.62 -169.07
N ASN A 43 -41.38 -113.80 -168.56
CA ASN A 43 -41.10 -114.02 -167.12
C ASN A 43 -39.99 -113.12 -166.56
N ASP A 44 -39.14 -112.55 -167.41
CA ASP A 44 -38.00 -111.73 -167.01
C ASP A 44 -38.42 -110.33 -166.48
N SER A 45 -39.44 -109.70 -167.07
CA SER A 45 -39.91 -108.34 -166.67
C SER A 45 -40.62 -108.32 -165.32
N ILE A 46 -41.36 -109.40 -164.99
CA ILE A 46 -42.03 -109.56 -163.69
C ILE A 46 -40.97 -109.76 -162.58
N ASN A 47 -39.94 -110.56 -162.87
CA ASN A 47 -38.84 -110.79 -161.93
C ASN A 47 -38.06 -109.50 -161.62
N GLU A 48 -37.86 -108.65 -162.62
CA GLU A 48 -37.17 -107.37 -162.47
C GLU A 48 -37.97 -106.38 -161.59
N THR A 49 -39.28 -106.26 -161.81
CA THR A 49 -40.15 -105.39 -160.99
C THR A 49 -40.22 -105.84 -159.53
N ILE A 50 -40.31 -107.16 -159.28
CA ILE A 50 -40.29 -107.73 -157.93
C ILE A 50 -38.92 -107.49 -157.26
N ALA A 51 -37.82 -107.63 -158.02
CA ALA A 51 -36.48 -107.36 -157.51
C ALA A 51 -36.29 -105.87 -157.14
N GLU A 52 -36.82 -104.94 -157.92
CA GLU A 52 -36.78 -103.51 -157.61
C GLU A 52 -37.59 -103.16 -156.37
N GLN A 53 -38.80 -103.70 -156.23
CA GLN A 53 -39.62 -103.49 -155.03
C GLN A 53 -38.94 -104.07 -153.78
N LEU A 54 -38.35 -105.26 -153.90
CA LEU A 54 -37.59 -105.88 -152.82
C LEU A 54 -36.39 -105.03 -152.41
N ASN A 55 -35.62 -104.53 -153.38
CA ASN A 55 -34.46 -103.67 -153.10
C ASN A 55 -34.86 -102.35 -152.43
N ARG A 56 -36.00 -101.74 -152.79
CA ARG A 56 -36.51 -100.55 -152.12
C ARG A 56 -36.91 -100.82 -150.67
N VAL A 57 -37.62 -101.93 -150.41
CA VAL A 57 -37.98 -102.34 -149.04
C VAL A 57 -36.74 -102.63 -148.21
N LEU A 58 -35.72 -103.27 -148.79
CA LEU A 58 -34.43 -103.50 -148.12
C LEU A 58 -33.71 -102.19 -147.78
N SER A 59 -33.72 -101.22 -148.70
CA SER A 59 -33.13 -99.88 -148.46
C SER A 59 -33.86 -99.13 -147.34
N GLN A 60 -35.20 -99.11 -147.36
CA GLN A 60 -36.01 -98.50 -146.31
C GLN A 60 -35.78 -99.17 -144.94
N ASN A 61 -35.72 -100.51 -144.91
CA ASN A 61 -35.39 -101.24 -143.69
C ASN A 61 -33.98 -100.91 -143.18
N SER A 62 -32.99 -100.79 -144.06
CA SER A 62 -31.61 -100.40 -143.68
C SER A 62 -31.57 -99.00 -143.07
N LEU A 63 -32.35 -98.06 -143.61
CA LEU A 63 -32.42 -96.70 -143.10
C LEU A 63 -33.16 -96.63 -141.75
N LEU A 64 -34.26 -97.38 -141.61
CA LEU A 64 -34.98 -97.52 -140.34
C LEU A 64 -34.07 -98.12 -139.25
N ILE A 65 -33.27 -99.14 -139.59
CA ILE A 65 -32.27 -99.71 -138.67
C ILE A 65 -31.28 -98.63 -138.23
N THR A 66 -30.76 -97.83 -139.17
CA THR A 66 -29.81 -96.76 -138.86
C THR A 66 -30.41 -95.68 -137.95
N GLN A 67 -31.67 -95.31 -138.18
CA GLN A 67 -32.39 -94.35 -137.32
C GLN A 67 -32.63 -94.90 -135.91
N ILE A 68 -32.96 -96.20 -135.81
CA ILE A 68 -33.10 -96.89 -134.51
C ILE A 68 -31.77 -96.85 -133.76
N ASP A 69 -30.66 -97.16 -134.42
CA ASP A 69 -29.33 -97.13 -133.80
C ASP A 69 -28.95 -95.72 -133.30
N GLN A 70 -29.23 -94.68 -134.09
CA GLN A 70 -29.02 -93.28 -133.69
C GLN A 70 -29.89 -92.88 -132.49
N LEU A 71 -31.18 -93.27 -132.50
CA LEU A 71 -32.08 -92.99 -131.38
C LEU A 71 -31.66 -93.74 -130.10
N GLN A 72 -31.15 -94.97 -130.23
CA GLN A 72 -30.59 -95.72 -129.11
C GLN A 72 -29.34 -95.05 -128.53
N ALA A 73 -28.44 -94.56 -129.39
CA ALA A 73 -27.26 -93.80 -128.96
C ALA A 73 -27.66 -92.51 -128.23
N LEU A 74 -28.56 -91.72 -128.82
CA LEU A 74 -29.07 -90.49 -128.19
C LEU A 74 -29.75 -90.76 -126.85
N ASN A 75 -30.53 -91.83 -126.74
CA ASN A 75 -31.18 -92.21 -125.49
C ASN A 75 -30.15 -92.64 -124.43
N GLY A 76 -29.07 -93.32 -124.84
CA GLY A 76 -27.93 -93.63 -123.98
C GLY A 76 -27.23 -92.38 -123.46
N ASP A 77 -26.97 -91.40 -124.33
CA ASP A 77 -26.34 -90.13 -123.95
C ASP A 77 -27.23 -89.29 -123.03
N LEU A 78 -28.53 -89.19 -123.32
CA LEU A 78 -29.50 -88.53 -122.45
C LEU A 78 -29.60 -89.20 -121.09
N PHE A 79 -29.61 -90.54 -121.04
CA PHE A 79 -29.60 -91.29 -119.78
C PHE A 79 -28.34 -91.00 -118.96
N ASN A 80 -27.16 -90.97 -119.60
CA ASN A 80 -25.91 -90.63 -118.95
C ASN A 80 -25.91 -89.19 -118.42
N GLN A 81 -26.40 -88.21 -119.20
CA GLN A 81 -26.53 -86.82 -118.75
C GLN A 81 -27.47 -86.70 -117.55
N ILE A 82 -28.62 -87.38 -117.57
CA ILE A 82 -29.55 -87.40 -116.43
C ILE A 82 -28.84 -87.92 -115.17
N ASN A 83 -28.04 -88.98 -115.28
CA ASN A 83 -27.27 -89.50 -114.16
C ASN A 83 -26.21 -88.50 -113.67
N GLU A 84 -25.50 -87.80 -114.57
CA GLU A 84 -24.57 -86.72 -114.19
C GLU A 84 -25.29 -85.60 -113.41
N TRP A 85 -26.46 -85.16 -113.90
CA TRP A 85 -27.27 -84.14 -113.23
C TRP A 85 -27.80 -84.58 -111.86
N GLN A 86 -28.18 -85.84 -111.72
CA GLN A 86 -28.58 -86.41 -110.43
C GLN A 86 -27.40 -86.45 -109.45
N ASN A 87 -26.20 -86.78 -109.91
CA ASN A 87 -24.99 -86.73 -109.10
C ASN A 87 -24.68 -85.30 -108.66
N TYR A 88 -24.65 -84.33 -109.59
CA TYR A 88 -24.43 -82.92 -109.24
C TYR A 88 -25.46 -82.37 -108.25
N ARG A 89 -26.73 -82.75 -108.40
CA ARG A 89 -27.78 -82.37 -107.44
C ARG A 89 -27.52 -82.95 -106.06
N THR A 90 -27.06 -84.20 -105.99
CA THR A 90 -26.75 -84.88 -104.72
C THR A 90 -25.55 -84.24 -104.04
N GLU A 91 -24.47 -83.96 -104.78
CA GLU A 91 -23.29 -83.25 -104.28
C GLU A 91 -23.66 -81.85 -103.78
N ALA A 92 -24.43 -81.08 -104.56
CA ALA A 92 -24.88 -79.75 -104.15
C ALA A 92 -25.73 -79.79 -102.87
N ALA A 93 -26.62 -80.78 -102.72
CA ALA A 93 -27.38 -80.98 -101.49
C ALA A 93 -26.48 -81.31 -100.29
N SER A 94 -25.44 -82.12 -100.49
CA SER A 94 -24.43 -82.40 -99.44
C SER A 94 -23.71 -81.12 -99.01
N TYR A 95 -23.23 -80.31 -99.96
CA TYR A 95 -22.57 -79.04 -99.65
C TYR A 95 -23.47 -78.05 -98.92
N ILE A 96 -24.75 -77.95 -99.32
CA ILE A 96 -25.72 -77.09 -98.63
C ILE A 96 -25.91 -77.55 -97.19
N ASN A 97 -26.03 -78.86 -96.96
CA ASN A 97 -26.19 -79.40 -95.61
C ASN A 97 -24.93 -79.14 -94.75
N GLU A 98 -23.74 -79.39 -95.28
CA GLU A 98 -22.47 -79.12 -94.58
C GLU A 98 -22.32 -77.63 -94.21
N ILE A 99 -22.68 -76.72 -95.11
CA ILE A 99 -22.65 -75.27 -94.85
C ILE A 99 -23.67 -74.88 -93.78
N ASN A 100 -24.89 -75.45 -93.83
CA ASN A 100 -25.92 -75.18 -92.83
C ASN A 100 -25.51 -75.69 -91.44
N ASP A 101 -24.95 -76.89 -91.37
CA ASP A 101 -24.45 -77.49 -90.13
C ASP A 101 -23.32 -76.63 -89.53
N LYS A 102 -22.37 -76.20 -90.38
CA LYS A 102 -21.27 -75.31 -89.96
C LYS A 102 -21.79 -73.96 -89.46
N HIS A 103 -22.71 -73.33 -90.19
CA HIS A 103 -23.31 -72.05 -89.79
C HIS A 103 -24.09 -72.17 -88.47
N GLN A 104 -24.81 -73.28 -88.26
CA GLN A 104 -25.52 -73.53 -87.01
C GLN A 104 -24.56 -73.74 -85.83
N ALA A 105 -23.46 -74.46 -86.05
CA ALA A 105 -22.40 -74.64 -85.05
C ALA A 105 -21.75 -73.30 -84.68
N GLU A 106 -21.29 -72.51 -85.66
CA GLU A 106 -20.68 -71.19 -85.44
C GLU A 106 -21.64 -70.22 -84.74
N THR A 107 -22.93 -70.25 -85.08
CA THR A 107 -23.95 -69.43 -84.39
C THR A 107 -24.10 -69.83 -82.92
N THR A 108 -24.03 -71.12 -82.62
CA THR A 108 -24.15 -71.63 -81.25
C THR A 108 -22.93 -71.27 -80.43
N GLU A 109 -21.72 -71.45 -80.99
CA GLU A 109 -20.46 -71.04 -80.36
C GLU A 109 -20.43 -69.54 -80.09
N LEU A 110 -20.85 -68.70 -81.06
CA LEU A 110 -20.88 -67.25 -80.88
C LEU A 110 -21.86 -66.83 -79.77
N LYS A 111 -23.03 -67.47 -79.69
CA LYS A 111 -23.99 -67.21 -78.59
C LYS A 111 -23.42 -67.59 -77.24
N GLN A 112 -22.75 -68.74 -77.15
CA GLN A 112 -22.10 -69.17 -75.91
C GLN A 112 -20.97 -68.23 -75.51
N ALA A 113 -20.07 -67.89 -76.43
CA ALA A 113 -18.97 -66.96 -76.18
C ALA A 113 -19.48 -65.56 -75.75
N HIS A 114 -20.58 -65.10 -76.34
CA HIS A 114 -21.21 -63.84 -75.94
C HIS A 114 -21.79 -63.93 -74.52
N GLN A 115 -22.46 -65.02 -74.16
CA GLN A 115 -23.00 -65.22 -72.82
C GLN A 115 -21.87 -65.28 -71.77
N GLU A 116 -20.80 -66.03 -72.04
CA GLU A 116 -19.63 -66.10 -71.17
C GLU A 116 -18.98 -64.73 -70.98
N ALA A 117 -18.88 -63.93 -72.05
CA ALA A 117 -18.36 -62.56 -71.96
C ALA A 117 -19.26 -61.66 -71.10
N LEU A 118 -20.58 -61.78 -71.21
CA LEU A 118 -21.53 -61.05 -70.36
C LEU A 118 -21.39 -61.46 -68.89
N ASP A 119 -21.27 -62.75 -68.61
CA ASP A 119 -21.11 -63.27 -67.25
C ASP A 119 -19.80 -62.78 -66.62
N VAL A 120 -18.70 -62.74 -67.37
CA VAL A 120 -17.41 -62.20 -66.92
C VAL A 120 -17.53 -60.71 -66.58
N VAL A 121 -18.15 -59.91 -67.46
CA VAL A 121 -18.34 -58.47 -67.22
C VAL A 121 -19.24 -58.24 -66.00
N ASN A 122 -20.32 -59.00 -65.86
CA ASN A 122 -21.24 -58.86 -64.74
C ASN A 122 -20.56 -59.23 -63.40
N ASN A 123 -19.75 -60.28 -63.40
CA ASN A 123 -18.96 -60.67 -62.22
C ASN A 123 -17.91 -59.60 -61.86
N ASP A 124 -17.18 -59.05 -62.84
CA ASP A 124 -16.22 -57.95 -62.60
C ASP A 124 -16.90 -56.71 -62.01
N TRP A 125 -18.07 -56.31 -62.53
CA TRP A 125 -18.85 -55.21 -61.98
C TRP A 125 -19.35 -55.48 -60.56
N SER A 126 -19.85 -56.68 -60.28
CA SER A 126 -20.28 -57.07 -58.94
C SER A 126 -19.12 -57.00 -57.95
N GLN A 127 -17.96 -57.57 -58.29
CA GLN A 127 -16.77 -57.53 -57.44
C GLN A 127 -16.29 -56.10 -57.19
N LYS A 128 -16.26 -55.25 -58.22
CA LYS A 128 -15.90 -53.84 -58.06
C LYS A 128 -16.88 -53.10 -57.16
N PHE A 129 -18.17 -53.40 -57.26
CA PHE A 129 -19.19 -52.81 -56.39
C PHE A 129 -19.00 -53.25 -54.93
N ASP A 130 -18.79 -54.55 -54.69
CA ASP A 130 -18.57 -55.10 -53.36
C ASP A 130 -17.32 -54.52 -52.70
N VAL A 131 -16.20 -54.44 -53.43
CA VAL A 131 -14.97 -53.79 -52.93
C VAL A 131 -15.22 -52.33 -52.61
N LYS A 132 -15.98 -51.61 -53.45
CA LYS A 132 -16.28 -50.20 -53.21
C LYS A 132 -17.21 -50.01 -52.00
N ALA A 133 -18.16 -50.91 -51.81
CA ALA A 133 -19.04 -50.91 -50.63
C ALA A 133 -18.24 -51.12 -49.35
N GLN A 134 -17.32 -52.10 -49.33
CA GLN A 134 -16.42 -52.34 -48.20
C GLN A 134 -15.52 -51.13 -47.90
N GLU A 135 -14.91 -50.52 -48.92
CA GLU A 135 -14.08 -49.33 -48.74
C GLU A 135 -14.88 -48.16 -48.12
N VAL A 136 -16.13 -47.98 -48.54
CA VAL A 136 -17.02 -46.96 -47.98
C VAL A 136 -17.37 -47.26 -46.53
N GLU A 137 -17.73 -48.51 -46.20
CA GLU A 137 -18.04 -48.94 -44.84
C GLU A 137 -16.85 -48.76 -43.89
N GLU A 138 -15.64 -49.16 -44.32
CA GLU A 138 -14.40 -48.95 -43.57
C GLU A 138 -14.12 -47.46 -43.32
N ARG A 139 -14.31 -46.62 -44.34
CA ARG A 139 -14.15 -45.16 -44.20
C ARG A 139 -15.17 -44.57 -43.22
N TYR A 140 -16.43 -45.02 -43.27
CA TYR A 140 -17.45 -44.58 -42.33
C TYR A 140 -17.09 -44.98 -40.90
N ALA A 141 -16.71 -46.23 -40.66
CA ALA A 141 -16.29 -46.70 -39.34
C ALA A 141 -15.07 -45.91 -38.82
N ALA A 142 -14.07 -45.66 -39.68
CA ALA A 142 -12.90 -44.87 -39.30
C ALA A 142 -13.24 -43.42 -38.96
N VAL A 143 -14.20 -42.80 -39.67
CA VAL A 143 -14.67 -41.45 -39.38
C VAL A 143 -15.45 -41.43 -38.06
N GLU A 144 -16.31 -42.40 -37.83
CA GLU A 144 -17.10 -42.50 -36.59
C GLU A 144 -16.19 -42.62 -35.35
N VAL A 145 -15.16 -43.47 -35.42
CA VAL A 145 -14.14 -43.57 -34.36
C VAL A 145 -13.41 -42.25 -34.16
N ARG A 146 -12.93 -41.60 -35.23
CA ARG A 146 -12.23 -40.30 -35.12
C ARG A 146 -13.10 -39.21 -34.49
N ILE A 147 -14.39 -39.18 -34.83
CA ILE A 147 -15.34 -38.22 -34.26
C ILE A 147 -15.54 -38.52 -32.76
N SER A 148 -15.72 -39.80 -32.41
CA SER A 148 -15.87 -40.23 -31.01
C SER A 148 -14.64 -39.88 -30.17
N ASP A 149 -13.45 -40.21 -30.65
CA ASP A 149 -12.18 -39.93 -29.95
C ASP A 149 -11.96 -38.42 -29.78
N ALA A 150 -12.22 -37.63 -30.83
CA ALA A 150 -12.12 -36.17 -30.77
C ALA A 150 -13.13 -35.57 -29.78
N ALA A 151 -14.36 -36.06 -29.75
CA ALA A 151 -15.38 -35.61 -28.81
C ALA A 151 -15.00 -35.95 -27.35
N GLN A 152 -14.44 -37.14 -27.11
CA GLN A 152 -13.98 -37.55 -25.79
C GLN A 152 -12.78 -36.72 -25.32
N ALA A 153 -11.82 -36.44 -26.19
CA ALA A 153 -10.68 -35.57 -25.88
C ALA A 153 -11.13 -34.14 -25.54
N GLN A 154 -12.06 -33.57 -26.31
CA GLN A 154 -12.64 -32.26 -26.02
C GLN A 154 -13.40 -32.22 -24.68
N LEU A 155 -14.10 -33.31 -24.33
CA LEU A 155 -14.81 -33.41 -23.06
C LEU A 155 -13.82 -33.45 -21.88
N GLN A 156 -12.72 -34.20 -22.02
CA GLN A 156 -11.65 -34.26 -21.00
C GLN A 156 -10.99 -32.90 -20.82
N GLU A 157 -10.59 -32.24 -21.90
CA GLU A 157 -9.99 -30.89 -21.87
C GLU A 157 -10.94 -29.90 -21.20
N LYS A 158 -12.24 -29.94 -21.53
CA LYS A 158 -13.25 -29.11 -20.89
C LYS A 158 -13.30 -29.33 -19.38
N THR A 159 -13.33 -30.59 -18.92
CA THR A 159 -13.34 -30.91 -17.48
C THR A 159 -12.07 -30.44 -16.77
N GLU A 160 -10.90 -30.58 -17.40
CA GLU A 160 -9.64 -30.06 -16.85
C GLU A 160 -9.66 -28.54 -16.71
N LEU A 161 -10.15 -27.82 -17.73
CA LEU A 161 -10.30 -26.37 -17.68
C LEU A 161 -11.30 -25.92 -16.60
N GLU A 162 -12.42 -26.63 -16.44
CA GLU A 162 -13.39 -26.35 -15.38
C GLU A 162 -12.78 -26.51 -13.98
N ASN A 163 -11.95 -27.54 -13.78
CA ASN A 163 -11.22 -27.74 -12.52
C ASN A 163 -10.21 -26.62 -12.26
N ILE A 164 -9.43 -26.23 -13.27
CA ILE A 164 -8.47 -25.11 -13.16
C ILE A 164 -9.19 -23.80 -12.81
N ILE A 165 -10.34 -23.54 -13.43
CA ILE A 165 -11.15 -22.35 -13.13
C ILE A 165 -11.66 -22.36 -11.68
N ALA A 166 -12.06 -23.53 -11.17
CA ALA A 166 -12.48 -23.66 -9.77
C ALA A 166 -11.31 -23.35 -8.81
N GLU A 167 -10.14 -23.94 -9.03
CA GLU A 167 -8.94 -23.70 -8.21
C GLU A 167 -8.51 -22.22 -8.24
N LEU A 168 -8.55 -21.58 -9.41
CA LEU A 168 -8.24 -20.15 -9.53
C LEU A 168 -9.26 -19.26 -8.80
N ARG A 169 -10.53 -19.66 -8.72
CA ARG A 169 -11.55 -18.93 -7.95
C ARG A 169 -11.30 -19.04 -6.45
N ASP A 170 -10.93 -20.23 -5.97
CA ASP A 170 -10.61 -20.45 -4.55
C ASP A 170 -9.35 -19.66 -4.16
N ASN A 171 -8.29 -19.75 -4.96
CA ASN A 171 -7.06 -18.96 -4.77
C ASN A 171 -7.33 -17.46 -4.74
N ARG A 172 -8.22 -16.97 -5.61
CA ARG A 172 -8.63 -15.56 -5.60
C ARG A 172 -9.35 -15.18 -4.30
N ALA A 173 -10.27 -16.01 -3.82
CA ALA A 173 -10.99 -15.75 -2.57
C ALA A 173 -10.05 -15.70 -1.37
N ASP A 174 -9.05 -16.59 -1.31
CA ASP A 174 -8.02 -16.58 -0.27
C ASP A 174 -7.16 -15.32 -0.30
N LEU A 175 -6.75 -14.87 -1.49
CA LEU A 175 -6.02 -13.62 -1.66
C LEU A 175 -6.86 -12.39 -1.27
N GLU A 176 -8.15 -12.35 -1.64
CA GLU A 176 -9.07 -11.28 -1.23
C GLU A 176 -9.21 -11.23 0.31
N ASN A 177 -9.28 -12.39 0.98
CA ASN A 177 -9.29 -12.47 2.43
C ASN A 177 -7.96 -12.01 3.06
N GLN A 178 -6.83 -12.35 2.47
CA GLN A 178 -5.51 -11.88 2.93
C GLN A 178 -5.39 -10.36 2.81
N VAL A 179 -5.79 -9.77 1.68
CA VAL A 179 -5.78 -8.31 1.48
C VAL A 179 -6.65 -7.63 2.54
N LYS A 180 -7.86 -8.13 2.78
CA LYS A 180 -8.75 -7.59 3.82
C LYS A 180 -8.13 -7.64 5.21
N ASN A 181 -7.42 -8.73 5.54
CA ASN A 181 -6.71 -8.85 6.81
C ASN A 181 -5.55 -7.85 6.90
N TYR A 182 -4.79 -7.65 5.82
CA TYR A 182 -3.74 -6.64 5.79
C TYR A 182 -4.28 -5.21 5.91
N ASP A 183 -5.40 -4.89 5.27
CA ASP A 183 -6.07 -3.59 5.41
C ASP A 183 -6.48 -3.33 6.87
N LEU A 184 -7.01 -4.35 7.56
CA LEU A 184 -7.32 -4.27 8.99
C LEU A 184 -6.07 -4.04 9.85
N GLN A 185 -4.97 -4.73 9.55
CA GLN A 185 -3.69 -4.54 10.26
C GLN A 185 -3.09 -3.14 10.02
N VAL A 186 -3.15 -2.64 8.80
CA VAL A 186 -2.68 -1.28 8.46
C VAL A 186 -3.49 -0.25 9.24
N ASN A 187 -4.81 -0.38 9.29
CA ASN A 187 -5.67 0.51 10.08
C ASN A 187 -5.36 0.45 11.59
N ASP A 188 -5.14 -0.74 12.16
CA ASP A 188 -4.74 -0.89 13.58
C ASP A 188 -3.40 -0.21 13.87
N LEU A 189 -2.40 -0.40 13.01
CA LEU A 189 -1.09 0.24 13.13
C LEU A 189 -1.18 1.76 13.01
N GLN A 190 -1.99 2.28 12.09
CA GLN A 190 -2.23 3.73 11.96
C GLN A 190 -2.89 4.31 13.21
N ASN A 191 -3.87 3.61 13.79
CA ASN A 191 -4.50 4.02 15.04
C ASN A 191 -3.50 4.04 16.20
N LYS A 192 -2.66 3.00 16.33
CA LYS A 192 -1.59 2.93 17.34
C LYS A 192 -0.56 4.05 17.17
N LEU A 193 -0.17 4.35 15.93
CA LEU A 193 0.73 5.45 15.64
C LEU A 193 0.12 6.80 16.07
N GLY A 194 -1.14 7.06 15.71
CA GLY A 194 -1.85 8.27 16.13
C GLY A 194 -1.98 8.39 17.65
N GLN A 195 -2.25 7.28 18.36
CA GLN A 195 -2.25 7.27 19.83
C GLN A 195 -0.87 7.56 20.41
N SER A 196 0.19 6.99 19.84
CA SER A 196 1.57 7.24 20.26
C SER A 196 1.96 8.71 20.09
N ASP A 197 1.54 9.36 19.00
CA ASP A 197 1.79 10.78 18.77
C ASP A 197 1.10 11.66 19.82
N VAL A 198 -0.15 11.32 20.20
CA VAL A 198 -0.87 12.03 21.27
C VAL A 198 -0.16 11.87 22.61
N VAL A 199 0.28 10.66 22.97
CA VAL A 199 1.03 10.40 24.21
C VAL A 199 2.36 11.16 24.21
N ALA A 200 3.07 11.21 23.07
CA ALA A 200 4.32 11.95 22.96
C ALA A 200 4.10 13.47 23.12
N GLN A 201 3.05 14.02 22.52
CA GLN A 201 2.67 15.43 22.70
C GLN A 201 2.32 15.75 24.16
N GLN A 202 1.55 14.88 24.81
CA GLN A 202 1.19 15.04 26.22
C GLN A 202 2.42 15.01 27.12
N SER A 203 3.32 14.03 26.92
CA SER A 203 4.57 13.94 27.69
C SER A 203 5.48 15.16 27.48
N ALA A 204 5.54 15.70 26.26
CA ALA A 204 6.28 16.93 25.98
C ALA A 204 5.69 18.13 26.72
N ALA A 205 4.35 18.26 26.73
CA ALA A 205 3.66 19.32 27.48
C ALA A 205 3.88 19.20 29.00
N GLU A 206 3.75 17.99 29.55
CA GLU A 206 4.03 17.70 30.97
C GLU A 206 5.48 18.05 31.34
N LYS A 207 6.45 17.71 30.49
CA LYS A 207 7.86 18.07 30.70
C LYS A 207 8.08 19.58 30.65
N GLN A 208 7.41 20.28 29.74
CA GLN A 208 7.49 21.74 29.68
C GLN A 208 6.91 22.38 30.95
N GLN A 209 5.73 21.93 31.38
CA GLN A 209 5.10 22.41 32.61
C GLN A 209 5.98 22.14 33.85
N ALA A 210 6.57 20.94 33.95
CA ALA A 210 7.50 20.61 35.02
C ALA A 210 8.75 21.51 34.99
N SER A 211 9.28 21.84 33.81
CA SER A 211 10.40 22.76 33.67
C SER A 211 10.03 24.19 34.08
N GLU A 212 8.83 24.65 33.75
CA GLU A 212 8.32 25.98 34.15
C GLU A 212 8.14 26.05 35.67
N GLN A 213 7.56 25.02 36.28
CA GLN A 213 7.44 24.90 37.74
C GLN A 213 8.82 24.89 38.42
N PHE A 214 9.77 24.12 37.89
CA PHE A 214 11.14 24.11 38.40
C PHE A 214 11.77 25.50 38.36
N ASN A 215 11.64 26.23 37.24
CA ASN A 215 12.18 27.58 37.11
C ASN A 215 11.54 28.57 38.10
N GLN A 216 10.23 28.44 38.35
CA GLN A 216 9.55 29.26 39.37
C GLN A 216 10.08 28.99 40.78
N VAL A 217 10.22 27.72 41.15
CA VAL A 217 10.80 27.34 42.46
C VAL A 217 12.25 27.82 42.56
N TRP A 218 13.03 27.71 41.48
CA TRP A 218 14.40 28.20 41.44
C TRP A 218 14.48 29.72 41.65
N ALA A 219 13.61 30.49 41.00
CA ALA A 219 13.52 31.94 41.20
C ALA A 219 13.13 32.31 42.64
N GLN A 220 12.16 31.60 43.22
CA GLN A 220 11.76 31.78 44.63
C GLN A 220 12.92 31.46 45.59
N LEU A 221 13.69 30.40 45.31
CA LEU A 221 14.87 30.05 46.10
C LEU A 221 15.95 31.13 46.01
N SER A 222 16.18 31.68 44.82
CA SER A 222 17.10 32.81 44.63
C SER A 222 16.69 34.03 45.44
N ASP A 223 15.42 34.46 45.36
CA ASP A 223 14.89 35.60 46.13
C ASP A 223 14.98 35.34 47.64
N ALA A 224 14.66 34.12 48.09
CA ALA A 224 14.82 33.74 49.49
C ALA A 224 16.29 33.79 49.95
N THR A 225 17.22 33.41 49.09
CA THR A 225 18.67 33.48 49.35
C THR A 225 19.14 34.93 49.48
N GLU A 226 18.68 35.84 48.60
CA GLU A 226 18.98 37.27 48.70
C GLU A 226 18.41 37.89 49.98
N ARG A 227 17.17 37.53 50.36
CA ARG A 227 16.56 38.00 51.62
C ARG A 227 17.32 37.52 52.85
N LEU A 228 17.81 36.28 52.85
CA LEU A 228 18.65 35.74 53.91
C LEU A 228 19.97 36.50 54.01
N GLN A 229 20.59 36.81 52.87
CA GLN A 229 21.82 37.61 52.84
C GLN A 229 21.57 39.00 53.43
N LEU A 230 20.51 39.69 53.01
CA LEU A 230 20.15 41.01 53.55
C LEU A 230 19.85 40.96 55.06
N ALA A 231 19.18 39.90 55.53
CA ALA A 231 18.93 39.70 56.95
C ALA A 231 20.24 39.48 57.72
N ASN A 232 21.18 38.71 57.18
CA ASN A 232 22.51 38.53 57.77
C ASN A 232 23.28 39.86 57.83
N ASP A 233 23.31 40.63 56.73
CA ASP A 233 23.97 41.95 56.70
C ASP A 233 23.37 42.89 57.76
N LYS A 234 22.04 42.84 57.96
CA LYS A 234 21.35 43.61 59.00
C LYS A 234 21.70 43.14 60.41
N ILE A 235 21.83 41.82 60.63
CA ILE A 235 22.29 41.26 61.91
C ILE A 235 23.72 41.71 62.20
N GLU A 236 24.62 41.70 61.21
CA GLU A 236 25.99 42.19 61.37
C GLU A 236 26.01 43.68 61.75
N ALA A 237 25.22 44.51 61.06
CA ALA A 237 25.11 45.94 61.36
C ALA A 237 24.58 46.19 62.79
N LEU A 238 23.50 45.51 63.19
CA LEU A 238 22.95 45.61 64.55
C LEU A 238 23.93 45.10 65.60
N THR A 239 24.72 44.07 65.29
CA THR A 239 25.77 43.55 66.17
C THR A 239 26.87 44.60 66.38
N ALA A 240 27.31 45.26 65.31
CA ALA A 240 28.29 46.36 65.39
C ALA A 240 27.73 47.56 66.17
N GLU A 241 26.45 47.91 65.97
CA GLU A 241 25.80 48.98 66.71
C GLU A 241 25.71 48.66 68.21
N ASN A 242 25.34 47.43 68.57
CA ASN A 242 25.27 47.01 69.97
C ASN A 242 26.66 47.00 70.64
N GLN A 243 27.72 46.64 69.90
CA GLN A 243 29.10 46.81 70.38
C GLN A 243 29.44 48.28 70.64
N LYS A 244 29.02 49.19 69.77
CA LYS A 244 29.21 50.64 69.96
C LYS A 244 28.46 51.15 71.19
N TRP A 245 27.18 50.81 71.34
CA TRP A 245 26.39 51.16 72.52
C TRP A 245 27.00 50.60 73.81
N SER A 246 27.50 49.36 73.79
CA SER A 246 28.22 48.78 74.93
C SER A 246 29.49 49.56 75.28
N GLN A 247 30.24 50.05 74.29
CA GLN A 247 31.41 50.91 74.52
C GLN A 247 30.99 52.26 75.10
N GLU A 248 29.99 52.92 74.53
CA GLU A 248 29.47 54.20 75.04
C GLU A 248 28.96 54.08 76.48
N ILE A 249 28.22 53.02 76.81
CA ILE A 249 27.78 52.74 78.19
C ILE A 249 28.97 52.57 79.12
N ASN A 250 30.01 51.83 78.71
CA ASN A 250 31.22 51.65 79.53
C ASN A 250 31.95 52.99 79.75
N THR A 251 32.08 53.82 78.71
CA THR A 251 32.67 55.16 78.81
C THR A 251 31.84 56.05 79.74
N MET A 252 30.53 56.15 79.56
CA MET A 252 29.66 56.95 80.43
C MET A 252 29.71 56.48 81.89
N LYS A 253 29.76 55.16 82.11
CA LYS A 253 29.91 54.59 83.46
C LYS A 253 31.24 55.03 84.08
N GLU A 254 32.33 55.01 83.32
CA GLU A 254 33.65 55.40 83.78
C GLU A 254 33.77 56.91 84.03
N ASP A 255 33.15 57.72 83.17
CA ASP A 255 33.02 59.18 83.34
C ASP A 255 32.20 59.52 84.60
N SER A 256 31.04 58.87 84.78
CA SER A 256 30.19 59.07 85.96
C SER A 256 30.89 58.66 87.26
N ILE A 257 31.65 57.55 87.25
CA ILE A 257 32.49 57.16 88.39
C ILE A 257 33.55 58.24 88.67
N THR A 258 34.20 58.75 87.63
CA THR A 258 35.23 59.80 87.76
C THR A 258 34.64 61.09 88.32
N GLU A 259 33.49 61.54 87.82
CA GLU A 259 32.79 62.73 88.27
C GLU A 259 32.28 62.58 89.71
N PHE A 260 31.76 61.40 90.08
CA PHE A 260 31.38 61.09 91.46
C PHE A 260 32.59 61.17 92.40
N GLN A 261 33.74 60.60 92.01
CA GLN A 261 34.98 60.69 92.79
C GLN A 261 35.48 62.13 92.92
N GLN A 262 35.37 62.96 91.88
CA GLN A 262 35.71 64.39 91.97
C GLN A 262 34.78 65.14 92.91
N THR A 263 33.48 64.88 92.85
CA THR A 263 32.47 65.48 93.72
C THR A 263 32.69 65.07 95.18
N GLN A 264 33.03 63.79 95.41
CA GLN A 264 33.42 63.28 96.72
C GLN A 264 34.64 64.03 97.26
N LYS A 265 35.74 64.13 96.49
CA LYS A 265 36.93 64.90 96.89
C LYS A 265 36.61 66.36 97.22
N LYS A 266 35.74 67.00 96.44
CA LYS A 266 35.31 68.39 96.69
C LYS A 266 34.51 68.51 97.99
N THR A 267 33.63 67.54 98.24
CA THR A 267 32.85 67.45 99.48
C THR A 267 33.75 67.22 100.69
N ASP A 268 34.73 66.31 100.59
CA ASP A 268 35.72 66.07 101.64
C ASP A 268 36.55 67.33 101.94
N SER A 269 36.93 68.08 100.90
CA SER A 269 37.61 69.37 101.06
C SER A 269 36.74 70.42 101.77
N ILE A 270 35.43 70.45 101.50
CA ILE A 270 34.48 71.34 102.18
C ILE A 270 34.34 70.93 103.66
N ILE A 271 34.20 69.62 103.94
CA ILE A 271 34.13 69.08 105.31
C ILE A 271 35.39 69.46 106.10
N SER A 272 36.57 69.34 105.49
CA SER A 272 37.83 69.78 106.11
C SER A 272 37.81 71.26 106.45
N GLY A 273 37.40 72.13 105.50
CA GLY A 273 37.32 73.57 105.74
C GLY A 273 36.30 73.97 106.83
N LEU A 274 35.17 73.28 106.91
CA LEU A 274 34.18 73.46 107.98
C LEU A 274 34.74 72.99 109.34
N THR A 275 35.49 71.89 109.37
CA THR A 275 36.14 71.39 110.59
C THR A 275 37.13 72.41 111.13
N ASP A 276 37.93 73.04 110.25
CA ASP A 276 38.87 74.10 110.63
C ASP A 276 38.15 75.36 111.14
N GLN A 277 37.03 75.75 110.53
CA GLN A 277 36.20 76.86 111.02
C GLN A 277 35.60 76.59 112.40
N VAL A 278 35.14 75.37 112.67
CA VAL A 278 34.63 74.97 113.99
C VAL A 278 35.75 75.01 115.03
N ALA A 279 36.97 74.54 114.70
CA ALA A 279 38.12 74.62 115.59
C ALA A 279 38.49 76.08 115.92
N HIS A 280 38.45 76.98 114.94
CA HIS A 280 38.70 78.41 115.13
C HIS A 280 37.61 79.08 116.00
N ALA A 281 36.34 78.73 115.81
CA ALA A 281 35.24 79.22 116.64
C ALA A 281 35.39 78.77 118.10
N HIS A 282 35.83 77.52 118.31
CA HIS A 282 36.08 76.98 119.65
C HIS A 282 37.22 77.71 120.38
N GLN A 283 38.30 78.06 119.67
CA GLN A 283 39.38 78.90 120.21
C GLN A 283 38.89 80.31 120.59
N GLN A 284 38.08 80.94 119.75
CA GLN A 284 37.51 82.26 120.07
C GLN A 284 36.62 82.19 121.32
N MET A 285 35.86 81.12 121.49
CA MET A 285 35.02 80.88 122.66
C MET A 285 35.84 80.80 123.96
N GLN A 286 36.96 80.06 123.96
CA GLN A 286 37.88 79.99 125.12
C GLN A 286 38.49 81.35 125.48
N VAL A 287 38.80 82.19 124.49
CA VAL A 287 39.32 83.55 124.73
C VAL A 287 38.26 84.42 125.42
N ILE A 288 36.99 84.27 125.05
CA ILE A 288 35.87 85.00 125.67
C ILE A 288 35.64 84.53 127.10
N GLU A 289 35.65 83.22 127.36
CA GLU A 289 35.53 82.65 128.71
C GLU A 289 36.62 83.17 129.66
N ASN A 290 37.86 83.21 129.19
CA ASN A 290 38.98 83.76 129.95
C ASN A 290 38.81 85.26 130.26
N LYS A 291 38.30 86.06 129.30
CA LYS A 291 38.00 87.49 129.55
C LYS A 291 36.87 87.67 130.56
N TYR A 292 35.85 86.82 130.54
CA TYR A 292 34.73 86.86 131.47
C TYR A 292 35.17 86.53 132.91
N SER A 293 36.01 85.51 133.09
CA SER A 293 36.65 85.14 134.37
C SER A 293 37.41 86.31 135.02
N VAL A 294 38.20 87.04 134.22
CA VAL A 294 38.97 88.20 134.69
C VAL A 294 38.06 89.38 135.10
N ALA A 295 36.96 89.59 134.39
CA ALA A 295 35.99 90.63 134.73
C ALA A 295 35.27 90.34 136.07
N VAL A 296 34.93 89.07 136.31
CA VAL A 296 34.32 88.63 137.58
C VAL A 296 35.27 88.85 138.76
N GLN A 297 36.56 88.51 138.63
CA GLN A 297 37.55 88.76 139.69
C GLN A 297 37.73 90.25 140.01
N ARG A 298 37.68 91.14 139.00
CA ARG A 298 37.74 92.59 139.23
C ARG A 298 36.54 93.13 139.98
N ALA A 299 35.34 92.61 139.71
CA ALA A 299 34.12 93.04 140.39
C ALA A 299 34.19 92.71 141.90
N VAL A 300 34.63 91.50 142.26
CA VAL A 300 34.79 91.07 143.66
C VAL A 300 35.84 91.92 144.40
N GLY A 301 36.94 92.30 143.74
CA GLY A 301 37.96 93.17 144.33
C GLY A 301 37.51 94.62 144.56
N LEU A 302 36.62 95.13 143.70
CA LEU A 302 36.03 96.46 143.85
C LEU A 302 35.01 96.50 145.00
N GLU A 303 34.24 95.43 145.19
CA GLU A 303 33.24 95.32 146.26
C GLU A 303 33.89 95.35 147.66
N ALA A 304 35.04 94.70 147.83
CA ALA A 304 35.83 94.74 149.06
C ALA A 304 36.40 96.13 149.38
N ASN A 305 36.83 96.88 148.36
CA ASN A 305 37.33 98.25 148.53
C ASN A 305 36.23 99.24 148.95
N VAL A 306 35.00 99.07 148.45
CA VAL A 306 33.87 99.93 148.80
C VAL A 306 33.46 99.75 150.27
N GLN A 307 33.44 98.51 150.77
CA GLN A 307 33.15 98.24 152.19
C GLN A 307 34.18 98.87 153.14
N SER A 308 35.47 98.80 152.79
CA SER A 308 36.55 99.40 153.58
C SER A 308 36.47 100.93 153.67
N LEU A 309 36.10 101.59 152.56
CA LEU A 309 35.90 103.04 152.52
C LEU A 309 34.66 103.49 153.31
N GLN A 310 33.62 102.65 153.35
CA GLN A 310 32.41 102.92 154.13
C GLN A 310 32.67 102.90 155.64
N GLU A 311 33.53 102.01 156.13
CA GLU A 311 33.91 101.95 157.55
C GLU A 311 34.79 103.13 157.98
N GLN A 312 35.72 103.57 157.13
CA GLN A 312 36.53 104.77 157.40
C GLN A 312 35.69 106.04 157.51
N ASN A 313 34.65 106.17 156.67
CA ASN A 313 33.77 107.34 156.67
C ASN A 313 32.93 107.43 157.97
N ASN A 314 32.44 106.31 158.49
CA ASN A 314 31.68 106.27 159.74
C ASN A 314 32.51 106.63 160.99
N LEU A 315 33.82 106.37 160.98
CA LEU A 315 34.74 106.76 162.05
C LEU A 315 35.03 108.26 162.05
N LEU A 316 35.21 108.85 160.86
CA LEU A 316 35.40 110.30 160.69
C LEU A 316 34.17 111.11 161.15
N VAL A 317 32.96 110.64 160.84
CA VAL A 317 31.70 111.32 161.25
C VAL A 317 31.53 111.34 162.78
N LYS A 318 32.03 110.33 163.51
CA LYS A 318 31.99 110.30 164.98
C LYS A 318 32.99 111.25 165.65
N GLN A 319 34.16 111.49 165.04
CA GLN A 319 35.18 112.40 165.58
C GLN A 319 34.83 113.88 165.40
N ILE A 320 34.08 114.22 164.35
CA ILE A 320 33.72 115.62 164.06
C ILE A 320 32.59 116.14 164.97
N ARG A 321 31.73 115.28 165.53
CA ARG A 321 30.67 115.72 166.47
C ARG A 321 31.15 116.05 167.89
N SER A 322 32.37 115.70 168.27
CA SER A 322 32.90 115.95 169.62
C SER A 322 33.72 117.24 169.77
N MET A 323 33.93 118.01 168.70
CA MET A 323 34.70 119.26 168.75
C MET A 323 34.01 120.34 167.91
N ASP A 324 33.79 121.50 168.52
CA ASP A 324 33.31 122.77 167.96
C ASP A 324 31.81 123.00 167.76
N GLY A 325 31.25 123.71 168.75
CA GLY A 325 30.10 124.57 168.56
C GLY A 325 30.51 125.92 167.97
N ARG A 326 29.99 126.25 166.79
CA ARG A 326 29.48 127.57 166.36
C ARG A 326 28.99 127.47 164.93
N GLU A 327 27.90 128.18 164.69
CA GLU A 327 27.27 128.43 163.39
C GLU A 327 28.26 128.96 162.36
N PHE A 328 28.20 128.47 161.11
CA PHE A 328 28.44 129.29 159.94
C PHE A 328 27.62 128.80 158.75
N THR A 329 26.81 129.75 158.27
CA THR A 329 26.05 129.79 157.04
C THR A 329 26.93 130.29 155.89
N SER A 330 26.38 130.24 154.67
CA SER A 330 26.86 130.84 153.41
C SER A 330 27.81 129.96 152.56
N VAL A 331 27.82 129.92 151.23
CA VAL A 331 26.93 130.24 150.08
C VAL A 331 27.85 130.18 148.83
N ARG A 332 27.30 129.70 147.70
CA ARG A 332 27.65 130.00 146.28
C ARG A 332 28.79 129.28 145.52
N SER A 333 28.36 129.00 144.27
CA SER A 333 29.10 128.96 142.99
C SER A 333 29.97 127.73 142.76
N GLY A 334 30.05 127.14 141.58
CA GLY A 334 29.63 127.51 140.24
C GLY A 334 30.16 126.43 139.29
N VAL A 335 29.54 126.36 138.11
CA VAL A 335 29.86 125.45 136.99
C VAL A 335 31.27 125.72 136.42
N PRO A 336 31.91 124.71 135.79
CA PRO A 336 32.16 124.71 134.32
C PRO A 336 31.81 123.32 133.70
N SER A 337 31.33 123.07 132.47
CA SER A 337 31.34 123.69 131.12
C SER A 337 32.65 123.59 130.30
N PHE A 338 32.61 122.69 129.28
CA PHE A 338 33.22 122.69 127.92
C PHE A 338 34.76 122.57 127.63
N ASN A 339 35.15 121.56 126.82
CA ASN A 339 35.80 121.61 125.47
C ASN A 339 36.13 120.16 125.03
N THR A 340 35.65 119.52 123.94
CA THR A 340 35.75 119.70 122.46
C THR A 340 37.17 119.64 121.87
N ASP A 341 37.48 118.55 121.14
CA ASP A 341 38.06 118.58 119.79
C ASP A 341 37.93 117.22 119.06
N PHE A 342 37.39 117.29 117.84
CA PHE A 342 37.26 116.23 116.81
C PHE A 342 38.49 116.30 115.87
N PRO A 343 38.82 115.27 115.05
CA PRO A 343 38.20 115.10 113.72
C PRO A 343 37.78 113.64 113.47
N GLY A 344 36.74 113.31 112.69
CA GLY A 344 36.63 113.51 111.24
C GLY A 344 37.45 112.40 110.56
N LYS A 345 36.85 111.35 110.00
CA LYS A 345 36.13 111.36 108.72
C LYS A 345 34.97 110.36 108.65
N THR A 346 33.84 110.88 108.18
CA THR A 346 32.81 110.23 107.36
C THR A 346 33.34 109.91 105.96
N GLU A 347 32.87 108.83 105.35
CA GLU A 347 32.21 108.91 104.03
C GLU A 347 31.30 107.69 103.84
N ALA A 348 30.08 108.00 103.44
CA ALA A 348 29.01 107.11 103.06
C ALA A 348 28.70 107.40 101.60
N GLU A 349 28.62 106.37 100.77
CA GLU A 349 27.94 106.30 99.46
C GLU A 349 27.65 104.79 99.29
N ALA A 350 26.42 104.28 99.27
CA ALA A 350 25.20 104.62 98.53
C ALA A 350 25.31 104.33 97.02
N ALA A 351 24.32 103.55 96.56
CA ALA A 351 23.79 103.38 95.21
C ALA A 351 24.20 102.15 94.37
N ASP A 352 23.13 101.51 93.88
CA ASP A 352 22.94 100.72 92.65
C ASP A 352 23.78 99.46 92.44
N ASN A 353 23.18 98.29 92.21
CA ASN A 353 22.15 97.99 91.21
C ASN A 353 21.36 96.74 91.67
N ALA A 354 20.04 96.81 91.90
CA ALA A 354 18.99 96.32 90.98
C ALA A 354 19.45 95.15 90.08
N GLY A 355 18.84 93.97 90.08
CA GLY A 355 17.40 93.71 90.03
C GLY A 355 17.05 93.20 88.63
N MET A 356 16.59 91.95 88.53
CA MET A 356 15.68 91.43 87.49
C MET A 356 15.36 89.97 87.87
N THR A 357 14.31 89.74 88.66
CA THR A 357 12.90 89.49 88.26
C THR A 357 12.67 88.13 87.59
N ALA A 358 11.74 87.41 88.20
CA ALA A 358 11.02 86.27 87.65
C ALA A 358 10.05 86.68 86.54
N GLU A 359 9.81 85.77 85.59
CA GLU A 359 8.54 85.49 84.88
C GLU A 359 8.83 84.27 83.97
N GLU A 360 8.25 83.09 84.22
CA GLU A 360 6.92 82.60 83.82
C GLU A 360 6.78 82.27 82.30
N THR A 361 6.17 81.12 82.04
CA THR A 361 5.52 80.61 80.79
C THR A 361 6.27 79.67 79.81
N ASN A 362 5.69 78.46 79.67
CA ASN A 362 5.71 77.52 78.52
C ASN A 362 5.23 78.20 77.21
N PRO A 363 5.46 77.70 75.95
CA PRO A 363 5.00 76.36 75.49
C PRO A 363 5.73 75.65 74.28
N VAL A 364 5.48 74.33 74.12
CA VAL A 364 5.03 73.54 72.91
C VAL A 364 5.79 73.54 71.55
N GLU A 365 5.98 72.31 71.01
CA GLU A 365 6.13 71.82 69.59
C GLU A 365 7.28 72.36 68.70
N THR A 366 7.99 71.59 67.85
CA THR A 366 7.64 70.60 66.79
C THR A 366 8.92 69.79 66.46
N ALA A 367 8.87 68.46 66.30
CA ALA A 367 8.83 67.73 65.01
C ALA A 367 9.90 68.12 63.97
N GLU A 368 10.94 67.28 63.85
CA GLU A 368 11.34 66.55 62.62
C GLU A 368 12.29 65.39 62.95
#